data_AF-A0A845U574-F1
#
_entry.id   AF-A0A845U574-F1
#
_cell.length_a   1.000
_cell.length_b   1.000
_cell.length_c   1.000
_cell.angle_alpha   90.00
_cell.angle_beta   90.00
_cell.angle_gamma   90.00
#
_symmetry.space_group_name_H-M   'P 1'
#
loop_
_entity.id
_entity.type
_entity.pdbx_description
1 polymer ?
#
loop_
_entity_poly.entity_id
_entity_poly.type
_entity_poly.pdbx_seq_one_letter_code
_entity_poly.pdbx_strand_id
1 'polypeptide(L)'
;MLLTRDFVGYMSKEIVKRLLEEEMIETKSRESLLAKVHAALTEEIGVEERLNEDVRAILTQYADEMRRSGASYQEMYKKVKNQLARERKLILR
;
A
#
# COMPACT_ATOMS: atom_id res chain seq x y z
N MET A 1 3.03 2.86 -8.93
CA MET A 1 1.98 3.39 -9.84
C MET A 1 0.81 3.83 -8.99
N LEU A 2 0.41 5.10 -9.07
CA LEU A 2 -0.81 5.57 -8.40
C LEU A 2 -2.01 5.12 -9.23
N LEU A 3 -2.63 4.00 -8.86
CA LEU A 3 -3.98 3.73 -9.33
C LEU A 3 -4.88 4.85 -8.80
N THR A 4 -5.58 5.54 -9.70
CA THR A 4 -6.51 6.58 -9.29
C THR A 4 -7.62 5.97 -8.44
N ARG A 5 -8.12 6.73 -7.45
CA ARG A 5 -9.21 6.26 -6.56
C ARG A 5 -10.42 5.75 -7.36
N ASP A 6 -10.72 6.41 -8.47
CA ASP A 6 -11.81 6.02 -9.38
C ASP A 6 -11.59 4.63 -10.01
N PHE A 7 -10.33 4.30 -10.34
CA PHE A 7 -9.99 2.99 -10.86
C PHE A 7 -10.13 1.89 -9.80
N VAL A 8 -9.80 2.18 -8.54
CA VAL A 8 -10.03 1.23 -7.42
C VAL A 8 -11.52 0.94 -7.24
N GLY A 9 -12.35 1.99 -7.31
CA GLY A 9 -13.81 1.87 -7.29
C GLY A 9 -14.34 0.99 -8.42
N TYR A 10 -13.88 1.23 -9.64
CA TYR A 10 -14.23 0.43 -10.81
C TYR A 10 -13.81 -1.04 -10.67
N MET A 11 -12.54 -1.29 -10.31
CA MET A 11 -12.00 -2.64 -10.14
C MET A 11 -12.75 -3.43 -9.07
N SER A 12 -13.10 -2.79 -7.96
CA SER A 12 -13.87 -3.42 -6.88
C SER A 12 -15.22 -3.94 -7.38
N LYS A 13 -15.92 -3.13 -8.20
CA LYS A 13 -17.22 -3.49 -8.78
C LYS A 13 -17.08 -4.66 -9.75
N GLU A 14 -16.08 -4.63 -10.61
CA GLU A 14 -15.85 -5.68 -11.62
C GLU A 14 -15.46 -7.02 -10.97
N ILE A 15 -14.62 -7.01 -9.93
CA ILE A 15 -14.26 -8.21 -9.17
C ILE A 15 -15.50 -8.82 -8.51
N VAL A 16 -16.28 -8.01 -7.78
CA VAL A 16 -17.51 -8.50 -7.12
C VAL A 16 -18.50 -9.03 -8.14
N LYS A 17 -18.63 -8.38 -9.30
CA LYS A 17 -19.51 -8.83 -10.37
C LYS A 17 -19.11 -10.23 -10.86
N ARG A 18 -17.85 -10.44 -11.24
CA ARG A 18 -17.37 -11.73 -11.77
C ARG A 18 -17.44 -12.86 -10.74
N LEU A 19 -17.08 -12.58 -9.49
CA LEU A 19 -17.15 -13.57 -8.42
C LEU A 19 -18.57 -14.12 -8.20
N LEU A 20 -19.60 -13.30 -8.42
CA LEU A 20 -20.99 -13.71 -8.31
C LEU A 20 -21.51 -14.36 -9.61
N GLU A 21 -21.13 -13.82 -10.78
CA GLU A 21 -21.53 -14.36 -12.09
C GLU A 21 -20.94 -15.75 -12.36
N GLU A 22 -19.73 -16.03 -11.87
CA GLU A 22 -19.05 -17.32 -11.98
C GLU A 22 -19.38 -18.26 -10.80
N GLU A 23 -20.32 -17.90 -9.93
CA GLU A 23 -20.76 -18.68 -8.76
C GLU A 23 -19.59 -19.11 -7.84
N MET A 24 -18.49 -18.35 -7.82
CA MET A 24 -17.32 -18.66 -7.00
C MET A 24 -17.55 -18.43 -5.51
N ILE A 25 -18.50 -17.54 -5.18
CA ILE A 25 -18.89 -17.20 -3.80
C ILE A 25 -20.40 -16.94 -3.72
N GLU A 26 -20.96 -17.16 -2.53
CA GLU A 26 -22.29 -16.69 -2.17
C GLU A 26 -22.20 -15.51 -1.20
N THR A 27 -23.09 -14.53 -1.36
CA THR A 27 -23.18 -13.39 -0.44
C THR A 27 -24.62 -13.05 -0.10
N LYS A 28 -24.86 -12.69 1.17
CA LYS A 28 -26.15 -12.18 1.64
C LYS A 28 -26.39 -10.72 1.22
N SER A 29 -25.32 -9.98 0.93
CA SER A 29 -25.39 -8.58 0.50
C SER A 29 -24.23 -8.26 -0.44
N ARG A 30 -24.57 -7.94 -1.69
CA ARG A 30 -23.61 -7.49 -2.70
C ARG A 30 -22.92 -6.19 -2.30
N GLU A 31 -23.67 -5.27 -1.67
CA GLU A 31 -23.15 -3.97 -1.25
C GLU A 31 -22.10 -4.10 -0.14
N SER A 32 -22.37 -4.94 0.86
CA SER A 32 -21.40 -5.21 1.92
C SER A 32 -20.12 -5.86 1.39
N LEU A 33 -20.26 -6.80 0.46
CA LEU A 33 -19.12 -7.43 -0.21
C LEU A 33 -18.30 -6.40 -1.01
N LEU A 34 -18.97 -5.53 -1.78
CA LEU A 34 -18.31 -4.47 -2.54
C LEU A 34 -17.52 -3.52 -1.63
N ALA A 35 -18.11 -3.09 -0.51
CA ALA A 35 -17.44 -2.22 0.46
C ALA A 35 -16.17 -2.88 1.04
N LYS A 36 -16.24 -4.18 1.37
CA LYS A 36 -15.09 -4.94 1.87
C LYS A 36 -13.97 -5.06 0.83
N VAL A 37 -14.32 -5.42 -0.41
CA VAL A 37 -13.34 -5.54 -1.51
C VAL A 37 -12.69 -4.18 -1.79
N HIS A 38 -13.48 -3.11 -1.83
CA HIS A 38 -12.97 -1.75 -2.02
C HIS A 38 -12.02 -1.31 -0.90
N ALA A 39 -12.38 -1.58 0.35
CA ALA A 39 -11.53 -1.27 1.50
C ALA A 39 -10.20 -2.04 1.41
N ALA A 40 -10.25 -3.34 1.15
CA ALA A 40 -9.06 -4.18 1.01
C ALA A 40 -8.14 -3.71 -0.14
N LEU A 41 -8.70 -3.40 -1.31
CA LEU A 41 -7.91 -2.88 -2.43
C LEU A 41 -7.31 -1.52 -2.13
N THR A 42 -8.06 -0.63 -1.49
CA THR A 42 -7.57 0.70 -1.09
C THR A 42 -6.42 0.58 -0.09
N GLU A 43 -6.56 -0.31 0.89
CA GLU A 43 -5.53 -0.57 1.88
C GLU A 43 -4.25 -1.07 1.21
N GLU A 44 -4.38 -2.08 0.36
CA GLU A 44 -3.28 -2.75 -0.35
C GLU A 44 -2.52 -1.77 -1.26
N ILE A 45 -3.24 -1.01 -2.10
CA ILE A 45 -2.64 -0.03 -3.01
C ILE A 45 -1.93 1.09 -2.24
N GLY A 46 -2.44 1.45 -1.05
CA GLY A 46 -1.85 2.48 -0.20
C GLY A 46 -0.63 2.03 0.60
N VAL A 47 -0.29 0.74 0.64
CA VAL A 47 0.83 0.21 1.44
C VAL A 47 2.15 0.88 1.05
N GLU A 48 2.41 1.01 -0.25
CA GLU A 48 3.69 1.57 -0.71
C GLU A 48 3.83 3.05 -0.34
N GLU A 49 2.74 3.83 -0.46
CA GLU A 49 2.77 5.25 -0.11
C GLU A 49 3.02 5.44 1.39
N ARG A 50 2.29 4.70 2.24
CA ARG A 50 2.50 4.72 3.69
C ARG A 50 3.93 4.34 4.06
N LEU A 51 4.49 3.32 3.39
CA LEU A 51 5.89 2.94 3.58
C LEU A 51 6.85 4.07 3.20
N ASN A 52 6.62 4.74 2.07
CA ASN A 52 7.45 5.87 1.64
C ASN A 52 7.36 7.05 2.61
N GLU A 53 6.17 7.36 3.12
CA GLU A 53 5.95 8.39 4.15
C GLU A 53 6.70 8.07 5.43
N ASP A 54 6.62 6.83 5.91
CA ASP A 54 7.33 6.39 7.11
C ASP A 54 8.85 6.47 6.95
N VAL A 55 9.38 6.07 5.78
CA VAL A 55 10.81 6.22 5.47
C VAL A 55 11.22 7.69 5.54
N ARG A 56 10.44 8.60 4.94
CA ARG A 56 10.74 10.05 4.99
C ARG A 56 10.72 10.56 6.43
N ALA A 57 9.71 10.19 7.21
CA ALA A 57 9.59 10.60 8.60
C ALA A 57 10.81 10.18 9.43
N ILE A 58 11.28 8.93 9.27
CA ILE A 58 12.50 8.45 9.92
C ILE A 58 13.71 9.28 9.47
N LEU A 59 13.93 9.44 8.17
CA LEU A 59 15.10 10.19 7.68
C LEU A 59 15.09 11.66 8.12
N THR A 60 13.91 12.28 8.23
CA THR A 60 13.79 13.64 8.78
C THR A 60 14.22 13.70 10.24
N GLN A 61 13.87 12.70 11.06
CA GLN A 61 14.32 12.63 12.45
C GLN A 61 15.84 12.49 12.58
N TYR A 62 16.49 11.78 11.65
CA TYR A 62 17.95 11.56 11.65
C TYR A 62 18.74 12.54 10.77
N ALA A 63 18.12 13.63 10.30
CA ALA A 63 18.73 14.54 9.32
C ALA A 63 20.06 15.16 9.81
N ASP A 64 20.14 15.57 11.08
CA ASP A 64 21.35 16.16 11.67
C ASP A 64 22.49 15.15 11.79
N GLU A 65 22.19 13.91 12.12
CA GLU A 65 23.19 12.86 12.24
C GLU A 65 23.73 12.44 10.87
N MET A 66 22.87 12.37 9.86
CA MET A 66 23.30 12.13 8.48
C MET A 66 24.20 13.25 7.97
N ARG A 67 23.90 14.51 8.30
CA ARG A 67 24.77 15.65 7.97
C ARG A 67 26.13 15.54 8.64
N ARG A 68 26.19 15.18 9.93
CA ARG A 68 27.44 15.01 10.68
C ARG A 68 28.29 13.83 10.20
N SER A 69 27.65 12.73 9.81
CA SER A 69 28.33 11.52 9.33
C SER A 69 28.65 11.52 7.83
N GLY A 70 28.14 12.50 7.08
CA GLY A 70 28.27 12.54 5.61
C GLY A 70 27.45 11.46 4.90
N ALA A 71 26.44 10.88 5.56
CA ALA A 71 25.63 9.81 5.00
C ALA A 71 24.73 10.32 3.86
N SER A 72 24.67 9.57 2.77
CA SER A 72 23.79 9.88 1.64
C SER A 72 22.33 9.57 1.96
N TYR A 73 21.46 10.58 1.83
CA TYR A 73 20.01 10.42 1.99
C TYR A 73 19.46 9.33 1.07
N GLN A 74 19.92 9.26 -0.18
CA GLN A 74 19.41 8.28 -1.16
C GLN A 74 19.75 6.84 -0.76
N GLU A 75 20.95 6.62 -0.21
CA GLU A 75 21.36 5.30 0.28
C GLU A 75 20.60 4.90 1.54
N MET A 76 20.44 5.84 2.47
CA MET A 76 19.68 5.62 3.69
C MET A 76 18.20 5.37 3.41
N TYR A 77 17.61 6.07 2.45
CA TYR A 77 16.24 5.81 1.98
C TYR A 77 16.07 4.37 1.51
N LYS A 78 16.99 3.87 0.68
CA LYS A 78 16.93 2.48 0.21
C LYS A 78 17.07 1.48 1.38
N LYS A 79 18.01 1.72 2.30
CA LYS A 79 18.23 0.86 3.46
C LYS A 79 17.02 0.81 4.39
N VAL A 80 16.50 1.96 4.79
CA VAL A 80 15.34 2.08 5.69
C VAL A 80 14.08 1.52 5.02
N LYS A 81 13.83 1.81 3.73
CA LYS A 81 12.70 1.23 2.99
C LYS A 81 12.75 -0.30 2.98
N ASN A 82 13.91 -0.87 2.70
CA ASN A 82 14.10 -2.33 2.68
C ASN A 82 13.94 -2.96 4.07
N GLN A 83 14.45 -2.30 5.11
CA GLN A 83 14.31 -2.78 6.48
C GLN A 83 12.84 -2.75 6.92
N LEU A 84 12.16 -1.62 6.77
CA LEU A 84 10.74 -1.49 7.12
C LEU A 84 9.85 -2.47 6.35
N ALA A 85 10.12 -2.68 5.06
CA ALA A 85 9.38 -3.66 4.26
C ALA A 85 9.54 -5.08 4.81
N ARG A 86 10.76 -5.47 5.23
CA ARG A 86 11.02 -6.80 5.83
C ARG A 86 10.34 -6.95 7.19
N GLU A 87 10.47 -5.96 8.06
CA GLU A 87 9.87 -5.97 9.41
C GLU A 87 8.35 -6.11 9.35
N ARG A 88 7.73 -5.40 8.40
CA ARG A 88 6.27 -5.43 8.18
C ARG A 88 5.81 -6.54 7.24
N LYS A 89 6.72 -7.41 6.77
CA LYS A 89 6.45 -8.51 5.83
C LYS A 89 5.72 -8.05 4.56
N LEU A 90 6.03 -6.84 4.09
CA LEU A 90 5.43 -6.25 2.89
C LEU A 90 6.07 -6.85 1.64
N ILE A 91 5.23 -7.18 0.65
CA ILE A 91 5.69 -7.57 -0.67
C ILE A 91 5.79 -6.29 -1.50
N LEU A 92 7.02 -5.81 -1.71
CA LEU A 92 7.27 -4.70 -2.63
C LEU A 92 7.17 -5.25 -4.07
N ARG A 93 6.19 -4.77 -4.83
CA ARG A 93 6.01 -5.08 -6.25
C ARG A 93 6.63 -4.00 -7.13
#